data_AF-A0A5B6W721-F1
#
_entry.id   AF-A0A5B6W721-F1
#
_cell.length_a   1.000
_cell.length_b   1.000
_cell.length_c   1.000
_cell.angle_alpha   90.00
_cell.angle_beta   90.00
_cell.angle_gamma   90.00
#
_symmetry.space_group_name_H-M   'P 1'
#
loop_
_entity.id
_entity.type
_entity.pdbx_description
1 polymer ?
#
loop_
_entity_poly.entity_id
_entity_poly.type
_entity_poly.pdbx_seq_one_letter_code
_entity_poly.pdbx_strand_id
1 'polypeptide(L)' 'MALFDDGSIVAKLKARSLFLQRICEAQQFDNELQVKRTQCELTSDSEFQIGLDDCLMFRNRICVPKNFELI' A
#
# COMPACT_ATOMS: atom_id res chain seq x y z
N MET A 1 2.41 -22.39 4.73
CA MET A 1 3.76 -22.91 5.03
C MET A 1 3.93 -24.11 4.13
N ALA A 2 4.89 -24.07 3.22
CA ALA A 2 5.14 -25.17 2.29
C ALA A 2 6.45 -25.83 2.69
N LEU A 3 6.38 -27.12 2.98
CA LEU A 3 7.55 -27.98 3.16
C LEU A 3 7.83 -28.61 1.79
N PHE A 4 9.07 -28.48 1.32
CA PHE A 4 9.52 -29.16 0.10
C PHE A 4 10.09 -30.53 0.47
N ASP A 5 10.10 -31.45 -0.49
CA ASP A 5 10.58 -32.82 -0.30
C ASP A 5 12.07 -32.91 0.14
N ASP A 6 12.84 -31.84 -0.07
CA ASP A 6 14.22 -31.69 0.40
C ASP A 6 14.33 -31.26 1.87
N GLY A 7 13.20 -31.15 2.58
CA GLY A 7 13.13 -30.69 3.96
C GLY A 7 13.26 -29.17 4.13
N SER A 8 13.34 -28.41 3.02
CA SER A 8 13.37 -26.95 3.09
C SER A 8 11.98 -26.38 3.40
N ILE A 9 11.97 -25.30 4.16
CA ILE A 9 10.75 -24.57 4.57
C ILE A 9 10.75 -23.23 3.85
N VAL A 10 9.71 -22.96 3.07
CA VAL A 10 9.45 -21.60 2.57
C VAL A 10 8.43 -20.90 3.45
N ALA A 11 8.86 -19.77 4.00
CA ALA A 11 8.03 -18.82 4.70
C ALA A 11 8.01 -17.48 3.95
N LYS A 12 6.87 -16.80 3.94
CA LYS A 12 6.74 -15.47 3.35
C LYS A 12 7.45 -14.46 4.26
N LEU A 13 8.60 -13.93 3.84
CA LEU A 13 9.26 -12.82 4.52
C LEU A 13 8.58 -11.51 4.09
N LYS A 14 7.90 -10.84 5.03
CA LYS A 14 7.32 -9.51 4.78
C LYS A 14 8.26 -8.44 5.34
N ALA A 15 9.29 -8.08 4.58
CA ALA A 15 10.09 -6.90 4.87
C ALA A 15 9.42 -5.68 4.24
N ARG A 16 8.94 -4.76 5.07
CA ARG A 16 8.41 -3.46 4.62
C ARG A 16 9.49 -2.41 4.80
N SER A 17 9.69 -1.56 3.80
CA SER A 17 10.50 -0.36 3.99
C SER A 17 9.81 0.55 5.01
N LEU A 18 10.54 1.01 6.02
CA LEU A 18 10.02 1.98 7.00
C LEU A 18 9.47 3.21 6.27
N PHE A 19 10.16 3.67 5.22
CA PHE A 19 9.72 4.79 4.40
C PHE A 19 8.34 4.55 3.76
N LEU A 20 8.13 3.36 3.20
CA LEU A 20 6.84 2.98 2.61
C LEU A 20 5.73 2.96 3.65
N GLN A 21 6.00 2.38 4.83
CA GLN A 21 5.05 2.39 5.93
C GLN A 21 4.65 3.81 6.33
N ARG A 22 5.62 4.73 6.46
CA ARG A 22 5.35 6.14 6.83
C ARG A 22 4.51 6.87 5.77
N ILE A 23 4.75 6.61 4.48
CA ILE A 23 3.92 7.15 3.41
C ILE A 23 2.47 6.68 3.58
N CYS A 24 2.25 5.38 3.77
CA CYS A 24 0.89 4.82 3.85
C CYS A 24 0.15 5.23 5.13
N GLU A 25 0.86 5.39 6.25
CA GLU A 25 0.32 6.02 7.46
C GLU A 25 -0.10 7.47 7.19
N ALA A 26 0.77 8.25 6.52
CA ALA A 26 0.50 9.64 6.21
C ALA A 26 -0.66 9.83 5.22
N GLN A 27 -0.93 8.87 4.32
CA GLN A 27 -2.10 8.89 3.43
C GLN A 27 -3.42 8.98 4.20
N GLN A 28 -3.48 8.42 5.42
CA GLN A 28 -4.68 8.46 6.25
C GLN A 28 -5.01 9.86 6.77
N PHE A 29 -4.09 10.81 6.68
CA PHE A 29 -4.29 12.20 7.14
C PHE A 29 -4.45 13.19 5.98
N ASP A 30 -4.37 12.73 4.73
CA ASP A 30 -4.57 13.57 3.54
C ASP A 30 -6.00 13.44 3.03
N ASN A 31 -6.79 14.51 3.18
CA ASN A 31 -8.21 14.54 2.80
C ASN A 31 -8.43 14.21 1.32
N GLU A 32 -7.53 14.65 0.43
CA GLU A 32 -7.66 14.39 -1.01
C GLU A 32 -7.45 12.89 -1.29
N LEU A 33 -6.48 12.27 -0.62
CA LEU A 33 -6.23 10.84 -0.74
C LEU A 33 -7.33 10.00 -0.08
N GLN A 34 -7.92 10.44 1.03
CA GLN A 34 -9.10 9.78 1.62
C GLN A 34 -10.29 9.76 0.65
N VAL A 35 -10.59 10.87 -0.02
CA VAL A 35 -11.67 10.93 -1.02
C VAL A 35 -11.40 9.96 -2.17
N LYS A 36 -10.17 9.93 -2.68
CA LYS A 36 -9.76 9.00 -3.75
C LYS A 36 -9.85 7.54 -3.31
N ARG A 37 -9.52 7.23 -2.06
CA ARG A 37 -9.65 5.90 -1.46
C ARG A 37 -11.10 5.45 -1.42
N THR A 38 -12.00 6.26 -0.88
CA THR A 38 -13.44 5.95 -0.85
C THR A 38 -13.98 5.74 -2.27
N GLN A 39 -13.53 6.55 -3.24
CA GLN A 39 -13.96 6.41 -4.62
C GLN A 39 -13.54 5.07 -5.23
N CYS A 40 -12.28 4.62 -5.05
CA CYS A 40 -11.84 3.34 -5.62
C CYS A 40 -12.45 2.12 -4.91
N GLU A 41 -12.81 2.24 -3.63
CA GLU A 41 -13.53 1.18 -2.92
C GLU A 41 -14.97 1.01 -3.45
N LEU A 42 -15.57 2.08 -3.97
CA LEU A 42 -16.92 2.05 -4.56
C LEU A 42 -16.92 1.69 -6.05
N THR A 43 -15.84 1.96 -6.78
CA THR A 43 -15.76 1.75 -8.23
C THR A 43 -14.57 0.87 -8.61
N SER A 44 -14.85 -0.32 -9.14
CA SER A 44 -13.84 -1.30 -9.58
C SER A 44 -13.00 -0.86 -10.78
N ASP A 45 -13.49 0.09 -11.59
CA ASP A 45 -12.81 0.61 -12.79
C ASP A 45 -12.00 1.90 -12.52
N SER A 46 -11.66 2.16 -11.27
CA SER A 46 -10.84 3.33 -10.92
C SER A 46 -9.38 3.15 -11.34
N GLU A 47 -8.75 4.22 -11.81
CA GLU A 47 -7.28 4.27 -11.98
C GLU A 47 -6.53 4.21 -10.64
N PHE A 48 -7.26 4.42 -9.54
CA PHE A 48 -6.81 4.24 -8.18
C PHE A 48 -7.15 2.85 -7.66
N GLN A 49 -6.23 2.26 -6.90
CA GLN A 49 -6.38 0.93 -6.32
C GLN A 49 -5.72 0.87 -4.95
N ILE A 50 -6.19 -0.03 -4.09
CA ILE A 50 -5.58 -0.31 -2.78
C ILE A 50 -4.57 -1.44 -2.96
N GLY A 51 -3.30 -1.16 -2.68
CA GLY A 51 -2.22 -2.15 -2.75
C GLY A 51 -2.27 -3.15 -1.60
N LEU A 52 -1.46 -4.21 -1.69
CA LEU A 52 -1.33 -5.26 -0.65
C LEU A 52 -0.88 -4.74 0.72
N ASP A 53 -0.35 -3.52 0.76
CA ASP A 53 0.11 -2.84 1.97
C ASP A 53 -0.90 -1.84 2.54
N ASP A 54 -2.14 -1.85 2.06
CA ASP A 54 -3.21 -0.89 2.40
C ASP A 54 -2.91 0.55 1.94
N CYS A 55 -1.99 0.69 1.00
CA CYS A 55 -1.59 1.98 0.44
C CYS A 55 -2.42 2.29 -0.81
N LEU A 56 -2.90 3.51 -0.93
CA LEU A 56 -3.51 4.01 -2.16
C LEU A 56 -2.44 4.12 -3.25
N MET A 57 -2.75 3.56 -4.42
CA MET A 57 -1.91 3.59 -5.60
C MET A 57 -2.67 4.16 -6.80
N PHE A 58 -1.98 4.89 -7.67
CA PHE A 58 -2.48 5.33 -8.98
C PHE A 58 -1.63 4.68 -10.07
N ARG A 59 -2.24 3.86 -10.93
CA ARG A 59 -1.53 3.13 -12.01
C ARG A 59 -0.24 2.44 -11.54
N ASN A 60 -0.34 1.63 -10.47
CA ASN A 60 0.78 0.93 -9.83
C ASN A 60 1.87 1.82 -9.18
N ARG A 61 1.61 3.10 -8.94
CA ARG A 61 2.52 4.01 -8.21
C ARG A 61 1.88 4.45 -6.90
N ILE A 62 2.64 4.52 -5.81
CA ILE A 62 2.12 4.94 -4.50
C ILE A 62 1.80 6.43 -4.52
N CYS A 63 0.63 6.81 -4.00
CA CYS A 63 0.28 8.21 -3.80
C CYS A 63 1.05 8.78 -2.60
N VAL A 64 1.79 9.86 -2.78
CA VAL A 64 2.49 10.54 -1.68
C VAL A 64 1.59 11.67 -1.17
N PRO A 65 1.29 11.73 0.14
CA PRO A 65 0.56 12.84 0.75
C PRO A 65 1.21 14.19 0.46
N LYS A 66 0.41 15.26 0.38
CA LYS A 66 0.96 16.62 0.20
C LYS A 66 1.62 17.18 1.47
N ASN A 67 1.78 16.37 2.51
CA ASN A 67 2.43 16.79 3.75
C ASN A 67 3.96 16.89 3.54
N PHE A 68 4.52 18.07 3.77
CA PHE A 68 5.94 18.38 3.63
C PHE A 68 6.82 17.72 4.72
N GLU A 69 6.23 17.10 5.74
CA GLU A 69 6.93 16.45 6.86
C GLU A 69 7.46 15.03 6.56
N LEU A 70 7.26 14.51 5.33
CA LEU A 70 7.72 13.17 4.93
C LEU A 70 9.21 13.12 4.46
N ILE A 71 10.00 14.17 4.72
CA ILE A 71 11.43 14.28 4.37
C ILE A 71 12.29 14.16 5.63
#